data_AF-A0A4Q1A0H8-F1
#
_entry.id   AF-A0A4Q1A0H8-F1
#
_cell.length_a   1.000
_cell.length_b   1.000
_cell.length_c   1.000
_cell.angle_alpha   90.00
_cell.angle_beta   90.00
_cell.angle_gamma   90.00
#
_symmetry.space_group_name_H-M   'P 1'
#
loop_
_entity.id
_entity.type
_entity.pdbx_description
1 polymer ?
#
loop_
_entity_poly.entity_id
_entity_poly.type
_entity_poly.pdbx_seq_one_letter_code
_entity_poly.pdbx_strand_id
1 'polypeptide(L)'
;MIKNILKNQKYIDISSKNIKESIEFLLEEKIYFGIVANIKNISFNPKLPEDVLKNLNEYSLFSLAGYTFESAYTNESELFFEAGFGQDNFGSLLKVPFQSIFQIIVDENILVLNLCATIEKENKEPKKNSFDVFKNNPKNRRFN
;
A
#
# COMPACT_ATOMS: atom_id res chain seq x y z
N MET A 1 19.67 8.00 -12.19
CA MET A 1 19.09 9.26 -11.69
C MET A 1 17.66 9.07 -11.17
N ILE A 2 16.67 8.73 -12.01
CA ILE A 2 15.27 8.56 -11.58
C ILE A 2 15.07 7.55 -10.45
N LYS A 3 15.75 6.38 -10.49
CA LYS A 3 15.70 5.39 -9.40
C LYS A 3 16.12 5.96 -8.04
N ASN A 4 17.05 6.92 -7.99
CA ASN A 4 17.48 7.54 -6.74
C ASN A 4 16.44 8.52 -6.21
N ILE A 5 15.70 9.20 -7.10
CA ILE A 5 14.58 10.07 -6.75
C ILE A 5 13.44 9.22 -6.18
N LEU A 6 13.07 8.14 -6.86
CA LEU A 6 12.00 7.23 -6.43
C LEU A 6 12.33 6.46 -5.15
N LYS A 7 13.62 6.32 -4.81
CA LYS A 7 14.10 5.77 -3.52
C LYS A 7 14.29 6.84 -2.43
N ASN A 8 14.16 8.12 -2.75
CA ASN A 8 14.37 9.20 -1.79
C ASN A 8 13.17 9.33 -0.86
N GLN A 9 13.40 9.18 0.46
CA GLN A 9 12.31 9.21 1.45
C GLN A 9 11.48 10.49 1.38
N LYS A 10 12.11 11.66 1.24
CA LYS A 10 11.39 12.94 1.13
C LYS A 10 10.45 12.96 -0.07
N TYR A 11 10.88 12.40 -1.20
CA TYR A 11 10.04 12.33 -2.39
C TYR A 11 8.91 11.29 -2.25
N ILE A 12 9.18 10.16 -1.61
CA ILE A 12 8.16 9.16 -1.25
C ILE A 12 7.09 9.79 -0.35
N ASP A 13 7.49 10.58 0.64
CA ASP A 13 6.56 11.26 1.56
C ASP A 13 5.70 12.27 0.81
N ILE A 14 6.29 13.08 -0.08
CA ILE A 14 5.55 14.01 -0.96
C ILE A 14 4.54 13.25 -1.82
N SER A 15 4.96 12.15 -2.45
CA SER A 15 4.09 11.37 -3.33
C SER A 15 2.96 10.68 -2.57
N SER A 16 3.25 10.15 -1.38
CA SER A 16 2.25 9.50 -0.51
C SER A 16 1.24 10.52 0.02
N LYS A 17 1.71 11.73 0.36
CA LYS A 17 0.84 12.84 0.77
C LYS A 17 -0.09 13.25 -0.36
N ASN A 18 0.40 13.39 -1.60
CA ASN A 18 -0.43 13.71 -2.75
C ASN A 18 -1.51 12.65 -3.01
N ILE A 19 -1.16 11.36 -2.89
CA ILE A 19 -2.12 10.25 -2.99
C ILE A 19 -3.21 10.37 -1.90
N LYS A 20 -2.79 10.58 -0.64
CA LYS A 20 -3.70 10.73 0.49
C LYS A 20 -4.69 11.88 0.26
N GLU A 21 -4.18 13.09 0.02
CA GLU A 21 -5.00 14.29 -0.14
C GLU A 21 -5.95 14.17 -1.34
N SER A 22 -5.52 13.52 -2.43
CA SER A 22 -6.39 13.25 -3.59
C SER A 22 -7.52 12.28 -3.25
N ILE A 23 -7.23 11.21 -2.52
CA ILE A 23 -8.25 10.24 -2.07
C ILE A 23 -9.23 10.90 -1.11
N GLU A 24 -8.74 11.66 -0.13
CA GLU A 24 -9.59 12.36 0.84
C GLU A 24 -10.55 13.33 0.15
N PHE A 25 -10.06 14.11 -0.80
CA PHE A 25 -10.91 14.95 -1.64
C PHE A 25 -12.00 14.15 -2.38
N LEU A 26 -11.64 13.03 -3.03
CA LEU A 26 -12.61 12.20 -3.76
C LEU A 26 -13.67 11.58 -2.83
N LEU A 27 -13.28 11.16 -1.62
CA LEU A 27 -14.20 10.64 -0.61
C LEU A 27 -15.15 11.74 -0.09
N GLU A 28 -14.62 12.92 0.21
CA GLU A 28 -15.38 14.09 0.69
C GLU A 28 -16.41 14.56 -0.34
N GLU A 29 -16.00 14.67 -1.60
CA GLU A 29 -16.86 15.07 -2.72
C GLU A 29 -17.76 13.93 -3.24
N LYS A 30 -17.68 12.74 -2.64
CA LYS A 30 -18.46 11.56 -3.02
C LYS A 30 -18.27 11.15 -4.50
N ILE A 31 -17.05 11.30 -5.00
CA ILE A 31 -16.67 10.96 -6.38
C ILE A 31 -16.12 9.53 -6.40
N TYR A 32 -16.72 8.64 -7.18
CA TYR A 32 -16.21 7.28 -7.36
C TYR A 32 -14.89 7.28 -8.14
N PHE A 33 -13.99 6.38 -7.75
CA PHE A 33 -12.65 6.33 -8.33
C PHE A 33 -12.12 4.89 -8.34
N GLY A 34 -11.16 4.65 -9.22
CA GLY A 34 -10.35 3.45 -9.22
C GLY A 34 -8.97 3.73 -8.63
N ILE A 35 -8.36 2.71 -8.01
CA ILE A 35 -6.94 2.72 -7.70
C ILE A 35 -6.24 1.53 -8.33
N VAL A 36 -5.04 1.74 -8.86
CA VAL A 36 -4.13 0.64 -9.21
C VAL A 36 -3.10 0.55 -8.11
N ALA A 37 -2.97 -0.61 -7.46
CA ALA A 37 -2.07 -0.78 -6.32
C ALA A 37 -1.25 -2.06 -6.41
N ASN A 38 -0.04 -2.03 -5.85
CA ASN A 38 0.84 -3.21 -5.79
C ASN A 38 0.37 -4.16 -4.67
N ILE A 39 -0.17 -5.32 -5.06
CA ILE A 39 -0.73 -6.34 -4.16
C ILE A 39 0.27 -6.83 -3.11
N LYS A 40 1.58 -6.86 -3.41
CA LYS A 40 2.62 -7.34 -2.49
C LYS A 40 2.66 -6.56 -1.17
N ASN A 41 2.18 -5.32 -1.17
CA ASN A 41 2.20 -4.42 -0.01
C ASN A 41 0.81 -4.19 0.60
N ILE A 42 -0.23 -4.90 0.12
CA ILE A 42 -1.60 -4.77 0.60
C ILE A 42 -1.87 -5.88 1.63
N SER A 43 -2.57 -5.52 2.70
CA SER A 43 -3.06 -6.51 3.67
C SER A 43 -4.54 -6.81 3.41
N PHE A 44 -4.89 -8.10 3.54
CA PHE A 44 -6.26 -8.61 3.41
C PHE A 44 -6.70 -9.21 4.74
N ASN A 45 -7.88 -8.82 5.22
CA ASN A 45 -8.46 -9.37 6.45
C ASN A 45 -9.97 -9.65 6.28
N PRO A 46 -10.40 -10.93 6.23
CA PRO A 46 -9.59 -12.14 6.27
C PRO A 46 -8.64 -12.27 5.08
N LYS A 47 -7.57 -13.07 5.22
CA LYS A 47 -6.67 -13.38 4.11
C LYS A 47 -7.44 -14.05 2.98
N LEU A 48 -7.12 -13.66 1.74
CA LEU A 48 -7.72 -14.28 0.57
C LEU A 48 -7.29 -15.73 0.43
N PRO A 49 -8.18 -16.62 -0.07
CA PRO A 49 -7.80 -17.95 -0.52
C PRO A 49 -6.64 -17.90 -1.53
N GLU A 50 -5.76 -18.91 -1.51
CA GLU A 50 -4.57 -18.92 -2.37
C GLU A 50 -4.88 -18.90 -3.86
N ASP A 51 -5.94 -19.57 -4.28
CA ASP A 51 -6.43 -19.62 -5.66
C ASP A 51 -6.89 -18.24 -6.14
N VAL A 52 -7.59 -17.50 -5.28
CA VAL A 52 -7.99 -16.10 -5.56
C VAL A 52 -6.75 -15.20 -5.62
N LEU A 53 -5.85 -15.32 -4.64
CA LEU A 53 -4.64 -14.49 -4.55
C LEU A 53 -3.70 -14.69 -5.74
N LYS A 54 -3.54 -15.94 -6.22
CA LYS A 54 -2.70 -16.27 -7.39
C LYS A 54 -3.23 -15.70 -8.71
N ASN A 55 -4.53 -15.42 -8.79
CA ASN A 55 -5.15 -14.81 -9.97
C ASN A 55 -5.03 -13.28 -9.99
N LEU A 56 -4.61 -12.65 -8.88
CA LEU A 56 -4.37 -11.21 -8.83
C LEU A 56 -3.02 -10.87 -9.48
N ASN A 57 -3.06 -9.91 -10.40
CA ASN A 57 -1.85 -9.33 -10.98
C ASN A 57 -1.10 -8.53 -9.91
N GLU A 58 0.23 -8.42 -10.04
CA GLU A 58 1.06 -7.63 -9.11
C GLU A 58 0.50 -6.21 -8.93
N TYR A 59 0.09 -5.58 -10.04
CA TYR A 59 -0.70 -4.34 -10.04
C TYR A 59 -2.14 -4.68 -10.36
N SER A 60 -3.02 -4.54 -9.39
CA SER A 60 -4.45 -4.79 -9.56
C SER A 60 -5.24 -3.49 -9.44
N LEU A 61 -6.28 -3.37 -10.27
CA LEU A 61 -7.26 -2.30 -10.22
C LEU A 61 -8.34 -2.64 -9.20
N PHE A 62 -8.63 -1.70 -8.30
CA PHE A 62 -9.75 -1.73 -7.38
C PHE A 62 -10.68 -0.58 -7.72
N SER A 63 -11.95 -0.87 -7.98
CA SER A 63 -12.98 0.14 -8.19
C SER A 63 -13.64 0.48 -6.86
N LEU A 64 -13.51 1.71 -6.39
CA LEU A 64 -14.21 2.23 -5.23
C LEU A 64 -15.52 2.86 -5.68
N ALA A 65 -16.56 2.03 -5.73
CA ALA A 65 -17.94 2.39 -5.98
C ALA A 65 -18.87 1.54 -5.11
N GLY A 66 -20.14 1.94 -4.95
CA GLY A 66 -21.11 1.22 -4.13
C GLY A 66 -20.60 0.95 -2.71
N TYR A 67 -20.82 -0.25 -2.18
CA TYR A 67 -20.42 -0.60 -0.81
C TYR A 67 -18.90 -0.49 -0.56
N THR A 68 -18.06 -0.74 -1.58
CA THR A 68 -16.61 -0.56 -1.48
C THR A 68 -16.26 0.89 -1.23
N PHE A 69 -16.95 1.83 -1.88
CA PHE A 69 -16.78 3.26 -1.62
C PHE A 69 -17.35 3.67 -0.26
N GLU A 70 -18.54 3.17 0.10
CA GLU A 70 -19.19 3.51 1.37
C GLU A 70 -18.40 3.05 2.60
N SER A 71 -17.67 1.93 2.46
CA SER A 71 -16.77 1.42 3.51
C SER A 71 -15.40 2.08 3.52
N ALA A 72 -15.10 2.96 2.55
CA ALA A 72 -13.76 3.49 2.38
C ALA A 72 -13.44 4.60 3.38
N TYR A 73 -12.26 4.52 3.99
CA TYR A 73 -11.74 5.57 4.87
C TYR A 73 -10.22 5.60 4.87
N THR A 74 -9.64 6.73 5.25
CA THR A 74 -8.19 6.93 5.32
C THR A 74 -7.71 7.03 6.77
N ASN A 75 -6.43 6.72 6.99
CA ASN A 75 -5.69 7.17 8.17
C ASN A 75 -4.46 7.99 7.73
N GLU A 76 -3.46 8.12 8.60
CA GLU A 76 -2.23 8.86 8.28
C GLU A 76 -1.42 8.29 7.09
N SER A 77 -1.50 6.99 6.82
CA SER A 77 -0.59 6.29 5.87
C SER A 77 -1.27 5.28 4.95
N GLU A 78 -2.54 4.95 5.19
CA GLU A 78 -3.25 3.85 4.55
C GLU A 78 -4.68 4.26 4.17
N LEU A 79 -5.16 3.68 3.07
CA LEU A 79 -6.56 3.61 2.67
C LEU A 79 -7.13 2.24 3.08
N PHE A 80 -8.35 2.24 3.58
CA PHE A 80 -9.12 1.06 3.95
C PHE A 80 -10.39 0.99 3.13
N PHE A 81 -10.82 -0.20 2.74
CA PHE A 81 -12.13 -0.45 2.13
C PHE A 81 -12.43 -1.95 2.08
N GLU A 82 -13.70 -2.31 1.98
CA GLU A 82 -14.14 -3.68 1.78
C GLU A 82 -14.31 -4.00 0.29
N ALA A 83 -13.79 -5.14 -0.14
CA ALA A 83 -13.97 -5.63 -1.49
C ALA A 83 -14.25 -7.14 -1.50
N GLY A 84 -15.03 -7.57 -2.49
CA GLY A 84 -15.35 -8.96 -2.75
C GLY A 84 -14.48 -9.55 -3.86
N PHE A 85 -14.09 -10.82 -3.71
CA PHE A 85 -13.20 -11.49 -4.65
C PHE A 85 -13.72 -12.86 -5.10
N GLY A 86 -13.46 -13.20 -6.36
CA GLY A 86 -13.82 -14.50 -6.94
C GLY A 86 -15.33 -14.67 -7.17
N GLN A 87 -15.73 -15.87 -7.59
CA GLN A 87 -17.14 -16.17 -7.90
C GLN A 87 -18.02 -16.19 -6.65
N ASP A 88 -17.45 -16.53 -5.49
CA ASP A 88 -18.16 -16.61 -4.22
C ASP A 88 -18.26 -15.25 -3.49
N ASN A 89 -17.78 -14.17 -4.13
CA ASN A 89 -17.75 -12.82 -3.56
C ASN A 89 -17.12 -12.79 -2.15
N PHE A 90 -15.95 -13.43 -2.00
CA PHE A 90 -15.24 -13.51 -0.74
C PHE A 90 -14.88 -12.11 -0.25
N GLY A 91 -15.56 -11.65 0.81
CA GLY A 91 -15.36 -10.32 1.38
C GLY A 91 -14.05 -10.23 2.17
N SER A 92 -13.29 -9.18 1.93
CA SER A 92 -12.09 -8.86 2.71
C SER A 92 -11.97 -7.36 2.93
N LEU A 93 -11.54 -6.97 4.12
CA LEU A 93 -11.09 -5.61 4.40
C LEU A 93 -9.66 -5.46 3.90
N LEU A 94 -9.47 -4.55 2.95
CA LEU A 94 -8.17 -4.20 2.42
C LEU A 94 -7.56 -3.07 3.23
N LYS A 95 -6.24 -3.15 3.41
CA LYS A 95 -5.41 -2.05 3.91
C LYS A 95 -4.34 -1.76 2.87
N VAL A 96 -4.42 -0.59 2.27
CA VAL A 96 -3.59 -0.18 1.14
C VAL A 96 -2.73 1.01 1.55
N PRO A 97 -1.43 0.83 1.79
CA PRO A 97 -0.52 1.95 2.05
C PRO A 97 -0.52 2.93 0.87
N PHE A 98 -0.57 4.24 1.12
CA PHE A 98 -0.62 5.25 0.05
C PHE A 98 0.57 5.15 -0.91
N GLN A 99 1.75 4.85 -0.38
CA GLN A 99 2.97 4.62 -1.15
C GLN A 99 2.87 3.44 -2.13
N SER A 100 1.93 2.52 -1.93
CA SER A 100 1.71 1.31 -2.73
C SER A 100 0.64 1.51 -3.81
N ILE A 101 -0.06 2.65 -3.79
CA ILE A 101 -0.99 3.07 -4.83
C ILE A 101 -0.17 3.67 -5.97
N PHE A 102 -0.21 3.01 -7.13
CA PHE A 102 0.47 3.41 -8.35
C PHE A 102 -0.32 4.47 -9.11
N GLN A 103 -1.65 4.34 -9.17
CA GLN A 103 -2.52 5.27 -9.89
C GLN A 103 -3.84 5.51 -9.15
N ILE A 104 -4.39 6.69 -9.34
CA ILE A 104 -5.79 7.03 -9.06
C ILE A 104 -6.46 7.37 -10.39
N ILE A 105 -7.61 6.77 -10.67
CA ILE A 105 -8.35 6.88 -11.93
C ILE A 105 -9.76 7.41 -11.64
N VAL A 106 -10.21 8.40 -12.40
CA VAL A 106 -11.58 8.96 -12.34
C VAL A 106 -12.11 9.05 -13.77
N ASP A 107 -13.30 8.51 -14.03
CA ASP A 107 -13.91 8.48 -15.38
C ASP A 107 -12.94 8.04 -16.48
N GLU A 108 -12.22 6.94 -16.25
CA GLU A 108 -11.19 6.38 -17.15
C GLU A 108 -9.92 7.24 -17.34
N ASN A 109 -9.85 8.41 -16.71
CA ASN A 109 -8.69 9.31 -16.77
C ASN A 109 -7.78 9.12 -15.55
N ILE A 110 -6.46 9.14 -15.76
CA ILE A 110 -5.50 9.08 -14.66
C ILE A 110 -5.46 10.46 -13.98
N LEU A 111 -5.94 10.53 -12.74
CA LEU A 111 -5.88 11.73 -11.91
C LEU A 111 -4.49 11.87 -11.26
N VAL A 112 -3.93 10.76 -10.76
CA VAL A 112 -2.63 10.74 -10.08
C VAL A 112 -1.81 9.55 -10.55
N LEU A 113 -0.51 9.79 -10.78
CA LEU A 113 0.49 8.75 -11.05
C LEU A 113 1.61 8.82 -10.01
N ASN A 114 1.84 7.72 -9.30
CA ASN A 114 2.86 7.57 -8.27
C ASN A 114 3.87 6.48 -8.66
N LEU A 115 4.98 6.89 -9.28
CA LEU A 115 6.06 5.98 -9.69
C LEU A 115 6.84 5.39 -8.49
N CYS A 116 6.71 5.95 -7.28
CA CYS A 116 7.36 5.37 -6.09
C CYS A 116 6.78 4.00 -5.73
N ALA A 117 5.53 3.72 -6.11
CA ALA A 117 4.88 2.42 -5.92
C ALA A 117 5.48 1.30 -6.78
N THR A 118 6.41 1.60 -7.70
CA THR A 118 7.12 0.61 -8.52
C THR A 118 8.50 0.25 -8.01
N ILE A 119 8.94 0.87 -6.92
CA ILE A 119 10.21 0.55 -6.31
C ILE A 119 9.98 -0.51 -5.25
N GLU A 120 10.56 -1.70 -5.45
CA GLU A 120 10.64 -2.69 -4.40
C GLU A 120 11.36 -2.08 -3.19
N LYS A 121 10.68 -2.10 -2.05
CA LYS A 121 11.34 -1.76 -0.80
C LYS A 121 12.37 -2.85 -0.54
N GLU A 122 13.65 -2.47 -0.56
CA GLU A 122 14.65 -3.26 0.12
C GLU A 122 14.14 -3.43 1.54
N ASN A 123 13.85 -4.67 1.95
CA ASN A 123 13.59 -4.99 3.34
C ASN A 123 14.80 -4.47 4.11
N LYS A 124 14.67 -3.29 4.70
CA LYS A 124 15.51 -2.90 5.80
C LYS A 124 15.13 -3.92 6.86
N GLU A 125 15.84 -5.05 6.90
CA GLU A 125 16.00 -5.75 8.17
C GLU A 125 16.22 -4.64 9.19
N PRO A 126 15.45 -4.60 10.29
CA PRO A 126 15.64 -3.59 11.30
C PRO A 126 17.13 -3.61 11.58
N LYS A 127 17.83 -2.49 11.32
CA LYS A 127 19.29 -2.41 11.50
C LYS A 127 19.52 -3.00 12.87
N LYS A 128 20.06 -4.22 12.97
CA LYS A 128 20.44 -4.79 14.26
C LYS A 128 21.34 -3.72 14.84
N ASN A 129 20.91 -3.09 15.94
CA ASN A 129 21.75 -2.06 16.53
C ASN A 129 23.11 -2.72 16.73
N SER A 130 24.19 -2.02 16.40
CA SER A 130 25.55 -2.56 16.58
C SER A 130 25.75 -3.10 18.00
N PHE A 131 24.99 -2.57 18.95
CA PHE A 131 24.83 -3.03 20.32
C PHE A 131 24.20 -4.43 20.49
N ASP A 132 23.18 -4.79 19.71
CA ASP A 132 22.53 -6.12 19.75
C ASP A 132 23.43 -7.19 19.12
N VAL A 133 24.20 -6.82 18.08
CA VAL A 133 25.24 -7.68 17.51
C VAL A 133 26.40 -7.86 18.50
N PHE A 134 26.77 -6.80 19.23
CA PHE A 134 27.78 -6.86 20.29
C PHE A 134 27.35 -7.78 21.44
N LYS A 135 26.12 -7.67 21.94
CA LYS A 135 25.61 -8.51 23.06
C LYS A 135 25.46 -9.99 22.71
N ASN A 136 25.10 -10.29 21.46
CA ASN A 136 24.93 -11.68 21.01
C ASN A 136 26.25 -12.40 20.70
N ASN A 137 27.40 -11.72 20.78
CA ASN A 137 28.70 -12.36 20.66
C ASN A 137 29.04 -13.15 21.95
N PRO A 138 29.32 -14.46 21.89
CA PRO A 138 29.63 -15.29 23.06
C PRO A 138 30.81 -14.76 23.90
N LYS A 139 31.73 -14.01 23.29
CA LYS A 139 32.88 -13.38 23.97
C LYS A 139 32.52 -12.13 24.78
N ASN A 140 31.34 -11.55 24.56
CA ASN A 140 30.89 -10.30 25.16
C ASN A 140 29.90 -10.50 26.32
N ARG A 141 29.66 -11.74 26.75
CA ARG A 141 28.80 -12.08 27.90
C ARG A 141 29.22 -11.41 29.23
N ARG A 142 30.45 -10.88 29.29
CA ARG A 142 30.98 -10.16 30.45
C ARG A 142 30.43 -8.73 30.61
N PHE A 143 29.72 -8.23 29.59
CA PHE A 143 29.14 -6.88 29.56
C PHE A 143 27.60 -6.91 29.68
N ASN A 144 27.04 -8.02 30.14
CA ASN A 144 25.61 -8.16 30.48
C ASN A 144 25.35 -7.77 31.92
#